data_AF-A0A178EM32-F1
#
_entry.id   AF-A0A178EM32-F1
#
_cell.length_a   1.000
_cell.length_b   1.000
_cell.length_c   1.000
_cell.angle_alpha   90.00
_cell.angle_beta   90.00
_cell.angle_gamma   90.00
#
_symmetry.space_group_name_H-M   'P 1'
#
loop_
_entity.id
_entity.type
_entity.pdbx_description
1 polymer ?
#
loop_
_entity_poly.entity_id
_entity_poly.type
_entity_poly.pdbx_seq_one_letter_code
_entity_poly.pdbx_strand_id
1 'polypeptide(L)'
;MESSWIDTEDWHTAGEPFRIVEHLPPGHLPDGQSVAQRRLTILQSANHPLDTLRKTLCHEPRGHADMYGGFIVPPDDPGAHFGVLFWHKDGFSTACGHGTIALGYWAINKGLVKVPDGEGHVDVKIDVPSGRVVATMAVKSGKIVHADFVNVASYQLAQGIEVNLESRNTKIQVDLSFGGAVYASVDATALGLRVEPGSYHSFVALGREIKAALGRRAHYGDYDLYGVIFFNDETGTEADEDMITQRNVTVFADGQIDRSPCGSGTCARVAILHAQGRIGAGKSKLLHYSIVGSAFVADIRSDTQSPIENFPACIPRVRGNANLVGRMSFFLDPTDPVFPGFVFR
;
A
#
# COMPACT_ATOMS: atom_id res chain seq x y z
N MET A 1 14.46 27.62 -5.08
CA MET A 1 15.29 26.43 -5.28
C MET A 1 16.30 26.75 -6.36
N GLU A 2 17.50 26.19 -6.28
CA GLU A 2 18.47 26.20 -7.37
C GLU A 2 18.30 24.93 -8.21
N SER A 3 18.76 24.96 -9.46
CA SER A 3 18.71 23.76 -10.30
C SER A 3 19.61 22.67 -9.74
N SER A 4 19.13 21.43 -9.72
CA SER A 4 19.84 20.33 -9.08
C SER A 4 19.52 18.98 -9.71
N TRP A 5 20.43 18.03 -9.53
CA TRP A 5 20.21 16.62 -9.87
C TRP A 5 19.69 15.87 -8.66
N ILE A 6 18.69 15.02 -8.87
CA ILE A 6 18.14 14.12 -7.84
C ILE A 6 18.22 12.69 -8.34
N ASP A 7 18.95 11.85 -7.59
CA ASP A 7 19.07 10.43 -7.90
C ASP A 7 17.96 9.62 -7.23
N THR A 8 17.42 8.65 -7.98
CA THR A 8 16.40 7.73 -7.51
C THR A 8 16.70 6.30 -7.93
N GLU A 9 16.22 5.35 -7.13
CA GLU A 9 16.04 3.97 -7.57
C GLU A 9 14.54 3.70 -7.69
N ASP A 10 14.09 3.33 -8.88
CA ASP A 10 12.69 3.02 -9.14
C ASP A 10 12.51 1.51 -9.06
N TRP A 11 11.63 1.09 -8.16
CA TRP A 11 11.26 -0.28 -7.92
C TRP A 11 9.79 -0.48 -8.31
N HIS A 12 9.37 -1.73 -8.43
CA HIS A 12 7.95 -2.06 -8.42
C HIS A 12 7.70 -3.28 -7.53
N THR A 13 6.57 -3.30 -6.85
CA THR A 13 6.09 -4.46 -6.09
C THR A 13 4.80 -4.94 -6.74
N ALA A 14 4.83 -6.11 -7.37
CA ALA A 14 3.68 -6.66 -8.07
C ALA A 14 3.03 -5.69 -9.09
N GLY A 15 3.84 -4.82 -9.71
CA GLY A 15 3.39 -3.86 -10.74
C GLY A 15 3.14 -2.44 -10.22
N GLU A 16 3.00 -2.25 -8.91
CA GLU A 16 2.84 -0.92 -8.31
C GLU A 16 4.21 -0.24 -8.19
N PRO A 17 4.39 0.98 -8.75
CA PRO A 17 5.68 1.66 -8.77
C PRO A 17 6.06 2.18 -7.38
N PHE A 18 7.35 2.16 -7.06
CA PHE A 18 7.89 2.73 -5.83
C PHE A 18 9.24 3.40 -6.10
N ARG A 19 9.24 4.73 -6.20
CA ARG A 19 10.44 5.55 -6.40
C ARG A 19 11.11 5.88 -5.07
N ILE A 20 12.35 5.44 -4.91
CA ILE A 20 13.14 5.63 -3.69
C ILE A 20 14.12 6.78 -3.89
N VAL A 21 14.00 7.81 -3.06
CA VAL A 21 14.98 8.89 -2.96
C VAL A 21 15.83 8.65 -1.72
N GLU A 22 17.03 8.12 -1.94
CA GLU A 22 17.95 7.73 -0.86
C GLU A 22 18.59 8.93 -0.15
N HIS A 23 18.94 9.96 -0.91
CA HIS A 23 19.60 11.15 -0.39
C HIS A 23 18.74 12.38 -0.64
N LEU A 24 18.36 13.04 0.45
CA LEU A 24 17.65 14.31 0.38
C LEU A 24 18.63 15.44 0.01
N PRO A 25 18.17 16.45 -0.77
CA PRO A 25 18.97 17.65 -0.97
C PRO A 25 19.26 18.35 0.37
N PRO A 26 20.39 19.07 0.48
CA PRO A 26 20.68 19.85 1.69
C PRO A 26 19.50 20.73 2.11
N GLY A 27 19.20 20.73 3.41
CA GLY A 27 18.09 21.50 3.99
C GLY A 27 16.68 20.97 3.70
N HIS A 28 16.52 19.81 3.05
CA HIS A 28 15.19 19.23 2.78
C HIS A 28 14.72 18.24 3.87
N LEU A 29 15.60 17.82 4.78
CA LEU A 29 15.23 16.99 5.92
C LEU A 29 14.31 17.82 6.85
N PRO A 30 13.05 17.41 7.07
CA PRO A 30 12.16 18.14 7.95
C PRO A 30 12.59 18.04 9.42
N ASP A 31 12.28 19.06 10.20
CA ASP A 31 12.45 19.04 11.66
C ASP A 31 11.55 17.97 12.30
N GLY A 32 12.10 17.27 13.30
CA GLY A 32 11.38 16.23 14.06
C GLY A 32 12.32 15.12 14.52
N GLN A 33 12.04 14.61 15.73
CA GLN A 33 12.77 13.48 16.32
C GLN A 33 12.29 12.14 15.77
N SER A 34 11.05 12.07 15.26
CA SER A 34 10.50 10.87 14.63
C SER A 34 10.01 11.11 13.20
N VAL A 35 9.91 10.04 12.41
CA VAL A 35 9.31 10.07 11.06
C VAL A 35 7.88 10.62 11.11
N ALA A 36 7.11 10.30 12.15
CA ALA A 36 5.78 10.86 12.37
C ALA A 36 5.81 12.38 12.55
N GLN A 37 6.72 12.89 13.40
CA GLN A 37 6.89 14.34 13.59
C GLN A 37 7.35 15.02 12.31
N ARG A 38 8.31 14.44 11.57
CA ARG A 38 8.78 14.97 10.29
C ARG A 38 7.65 15.08 9.26
N ARG A 39 6.77 14.07 9.19
CA ARG A 39 5.56 14.13 8.36
C ARG A 39 4.64 15.28 8.78
N LEU A 40 4.38 15.45 10.09
CA LEU A 40 3.56 16.54 10.58
C LEU A 40 4.14 17.91 10.24
N THR A 41 5.46 18.08 10.39
CA THR A 41 6.18 19.31 9.99
C THR A 41 5.94 19.67 8.53
N ILE A 42 6.01 18.69 7.63
CA ILE A 42 5.72 18.90 6.20
C ILE A 42 4.26 19.33 6.00
N LEU A 43 3.31 18.65 6.63
CA LEU A 43 1.88 18.92 6.46
C LEU A 43 1.44 20.27 7.05
N GLN A 44 2.13 20.74 8.10
CA GLN A 44 1.88 22.03 8.74
C GLN A 44 2.60 23.19 8.05
N SER A 45 3.57 22.89 7.17
CA SER A 45 4.37 23.88 6.47
C SER A 45 3.86 24.05 5.04
N ALA A 46 3.19 25.18 4.77
CA ALA A 46 2.81 25.53 3.41
C ALA A 46 4.05 25.58 2.51
N ASN A 47 4.00 24.90 1.36
CA ASN A 47 5.09 24.83 0.38
C ASN A 47 6.42 24.30 0.94
N HIS A 48 6.39 23.35 1.89
CA HIS A 48 7.60 22.69 2.36
C HIS A 48 8.47 22.20 1.18
N PRO A 49 9.81 22.38 1.19
CA PRO A 49 10.69 21.99 0.07
C PRO A 49 10.50 20.53 -0.35
N LEU A 50 10.31 19.64 0.63
CA LEU A 50 10.06 18.22 0.39
C LEU A 50 8.69 17.93 -0.27
N ASP A 51 7.65 18.73 -0.03
CA ASP A 51 6.38 18.60 -0.76
C ASP A 51 6.52 19.09 -2.22
N THR A 52 7.33 20.12 -2.45
CA THR A 52 7.64 20.58 -3.80
C THR A 52 8.47 19.54 -4.56
N LEU A 53 9.47 18.94 -3.90
CA LEU A 53 10.24 17.83 -4.46
C LEU A 53 9.37 16.61 -4.76
N ARG A 54 8.44 16.27 -3.84
CA ARG A 54 7.45 15.22 -4.07
C ARG A 54 6.63 15.49 -5.34
N LYS A 55 6.03 16.67 -5.49
CA LYS A 55 5.27 17.03 -6.70
C LYS A 55 6.16 16.86 -7.93
N THR A 56 7.38 17.40 -7.88
CA THR A 56 8.33 17.35 -9.00
C THR A 56 8.69 15.93 -9.42
N LEU A 57 8.85 14.99 -8.48
CA LEU A 57 9.21 13.60 -8.78
C LEU A 57 8.00 12.67 -9.01
N CYS A 58 6.81 13.06 -8.56
CA CYS A 58 5.61 12.22 -8.62
C CYS A 58 4.72 12.57 -9.81
N HIS A 59 4.58 13.87 -10.12
CA HIS A 59 3.71 14.39 -11.16
C HIS A 59 4.37 14.32 -12.54
N GLU A 60 3.58 14.45 -13.60
CA GLU A 60 4.12 14.58 -14.95
C GLU A 60 4.95 15.87 -15.06
N PRO A 61 6.06 15.89 -15.82
CA PRO A 61 6.50 14.88 -16.78
C PRO A 61 7.46 13.81 -16.22
N ARG A 62 7.81 13.86 -14.93
CA ARG A 62 8.84 12.98 -14.34
C ARG A 62 8.25 11.70 -13.72
N GLY A 63 6.98 11.76 -13.32
CA GLY A 63 6.19 10.63 -12.88
C GLY A 63 4.87 10.57 -13.65
N HIS A 64 3.80 10.17 -12.98
CA HIS A 64 2.46 10.07 -13.53
C HIS A 64 1.42 10.05 -12.39
N ALA A 65 0.14 10.13 -12.73
CA ALA A 65 -0.99 10.20 -11.78
C ALA A 65 -1.12 9.02 -10.80
N ASP A 66 -0.27 8.00 -10.90
CA ASP A 66 -0.27 6.84 -10.02
C ASP A 66 1.15 6.45 -9.58
N MET A 67 2.08 7.41 -9.59
CA MET A 67 3.42 7.22 -9.06
C MET A 67 3.39 7.24 -7.53
N TYR A 68 4.11 6.30 -6.92
CA TYR A 68 4.31 6.20 -5.47
C TYR A 68 5.80 6.21 -5.16
N GLY A 69 6.18 6.67 -3.98
CA GLY A 69 7.58 6.60 -3.55
C GLY A 69 7.81 6.87 -2.07
N GLY A 70 9.08 7.01 -1.72
CA GLY A 70 9.53 7.30 -0.37
C GLY A 70 10.82 8.10 -0.33
N PHE A 71 10.89 9.05 0.58
CA PHE A 71 12.14 9.71 0.94
C PHE A 71 12.78 8.98 2.12
N ILE A 72 14.01 8.50 1.97
CA ILE A 72 14.77 7.91 3.06
C ILE A 72 15.20 9.02 4.02
N VAL A 73 14.99 8.80 5.31
CA VAL A 73 15.35 9.71 6.40
C VAL A 73 16.05 8.94 7.53
N PRO A 74 16.73 9.60 8.47
CA PRO A 74 17.27 8.93 9.64
C PRO A 74 16.18 8.18 10.42
N PRO A 75 16.50 7.00 10.99
CA PRO A 75 15.56 6.28 11.85
C PRO A 75 15.24 7.10 13.11
N ASP A 76 14.17 6.70 13.80
CA ASP A 76 13.73 7.33 15.05
C ASP A 76 14.69 6.97 16.21
N ASP A 77 15.28 5.76 16.15
CA ASP A 77 16.23 5.24 17.12
C ASP A 77 17.15 4.16 16.48
N PRO A 78 18.20 3.66 17.19
CA PRO A 78 19.11 2.64 16.66
C PRO A 78 18.50 1.26 16.36
N GLY A 79 17.22 1.03 16.68
CA GLY A 79 16.52 -0.22 16.45
C GLY A 79 15.93 -0.36 15.04
N ALA A 80 15.91 0.69 14.22
CA ALA A 80 15.60 0.62 12.79
C ALA A 80 16.85 0.86 11.95
N HIS A 81 16.84 0.33 10.73
CA HIS A 81 17.92 0.57 9.77
C HIS A 81 17.83 1.96 9.13
N PHE A 82 16.61 2.45 8.90
CA PHE A 82 16.31 3.77 8.36
C PHE A 82 14.84 4.12 8.62
N GLY A 83 14.49 5.40 8.43
CA GLY A 83 13.11 5.86 8.33
C GLY A 83 12.71 6.17 6.89
N VAL A 84 11.41 6.23 6.62
CA VAL A 84 10.90 6.64 5.30
C VAL A 84 9.65 7.50 5.41
N LEU A 85 9.64 8.60 4.66
CA LEU A 85 8.44 9.42 4.43
C LEU A 85 7.82 9.00 3.10
N PHE A 86 6.79 8.16 3.16
CA PHE A 86 6.03 7.73 1.99
C PHE A 86 5.27 8.88 1.35
N TRP A 87 5.17 8.86 0.03
CA TRP A 87 4.45 9.86 -0.72
C TRP A 87 3.80 9.32 -1.99
N HIS A 88 2.75 10.01 -2.42
CA HIS A 88 2.03 9.81 -3.67
C HIS A 88 1.59 11.18 -4.22
N LYS A 89 0.78 11.20 -5.29
CA LYS A 89 0.38 12.43 -5.98
C LYS A 89 -0.30 13.47 -5.08
N ASP A 90 -1.02 13.01 -4.05
CA ASP A 90 -1.88 13.82 -3.19
C ASP A 90 -1.20 14.23 -1.88
N GLY A 91 -0.03 13.69 -1.56
CA GLY A 91 0.68 14.04 -0.32
C GLY A 91 1.50 12.89 0.27
N PHE A 92 1.59 12.88 1.60
CA PHE A 92 2.40 11.95 2.37
C PHE A 92 1.53 10.93 3.11
N SER A 93 1.72 9.64 2.84
CA SER A 93 0.96 8.57 3.51
C SER A 93 1.58 8.21 4.86
N THR A 94 0.83 7.50 5.70
CA THR A 94 1.28 7.03 7.02
C THR A 94 1.91 5.64 6.99
N ALA A 95 1.50 4.79 6.05
CA ALA A 95 2.02 3.45 5.81
C ALA A 95 1.92 3.09 4.32
N CYS A 96 2.65 2.06 3.89
CA CYS A 96 2.56 1.51 2.54
C CYS A 96 3.12 0.07 2.51
N GLY A 97 2.27 -0.94 2.33
CA GLY A 97 2.71 -2.34 2.31
C GLY A 97 3.60 -2.70 1.13
N HIS A 98 3.24 -2.26 -0.09
CA HIS A 98 4.04 -2.52 -1.29
C HIS A 98 5.41 -1.82 -1.22
N GLY A 99 5.44 -0.60 -0.64
CA GLY A 99 6.64 0.17 -0.40
C GLY A 99 7.55 -0.47 0.65
N THR A 100 6.99 -0.99 1.75
CA THR A 100 7.75 -1.75 2.75
C THR A 100 8.44 -2.98 2.14
N ILE A 101 7.74 -3.71 1.24
CA ILE A 101 8.35 -4.82 0.50
C ILE A 101 9.50 -4.32 -0.39
N ALA A 102 9.28 -3.28 -1.20
CA ALA A 102 10.32 -2.69 -2.05
C ALA A 102 11.55 -2.24 -1.26
N LEU A 103 11.33 -1.57 -0.12
CA LEU A 103 12.39 -1.10 0.77
C LEU A 103 13.17 -2.25 1.41
N GLY A 104 12.53 -3.39 1.68
CA GLY A 104 13.20 -4.60 2.13
C GLY A 104 14.23 -5.10 1.11
N TYR A 105 13.83 -5.22 -0.16
CA TYR A 105 14.75 -5.59 -1.25
C TYR A 105 15.83 -4.55 -1.48
N TRP A 106 15.46 -3.26 -1.47
CA TRP A 106 16.38 -2.15 -1.62
C TRP A 106 17.46 -2.15 -0.53
N ALA A 107 17.08 -2.31 0.74
CA ALA A 107 18.03 -2.33 1.86
C ALA A 107 19.03 -3.48 1.77
N ILE A 108 18.58 -4.65 1.35
CA ILE A 108 19.46 -5.81 1.09
C ILE A 108 20.39 -5.51 -0.09
N ASN A 109 19.87 -4.96 -1.19
CA ASN A 109 20.66 -4.61 -2.37
C ASN A 109 21.72 -3.54 -2.08
N LYS A 110 21.44 -2.61 -1.15
CA LYS A 110 22.38 -1.60 -0.65
C LYS A 110 23.37 -2.13 0.39
N GLY A 111 23.22 -3.38 0.83
CA GLY A 111 24.07 -3.97 1.87
C GLY A 111 23.83 -3.39 3.27
N LEU A 112 22.70 -2.71 3.50
CA LEU A 112 22.33 -2.17 4.82
C LEU A 112 22.00 -3.29 5.81
N VAL A 113 21.58 -4.44 5.30
CA VAL A 113 21.24 -5.64 6.07
C VAL A 113 21.97 -6.83 5.46
N LYS A 114 22.69 -7.58 6.29
CA LYS A 114 23.47 -8.74 5.84
C LYS A 114 22.56 -9.96 5.64
N VAL A 115 22.67 -10.58 4.47
CA VAL A 115 21.98 -11.83 4.17
C VAL A 115 22.83 -13.01 4.67
N PRO A 116 22.27 -13.97 5.44
CA PRO A 116 22.98 -15.18 5.81
C PRO A 116 23.22 -16.09 4.58
N ASP A 117 24.34 -16.81 4.54
CA ASP A 117 24.70 -17.69 3.40
C ASP A 117 23.79 -18.93 3.25
N GLY A 118 23.05 -19.29 4.30
CA GLY A 118 22.21 -20.49 4.36
C GLY A 118 20.72 -20.24 4.08
N GLU A 119 19.89 -21.05 4.72
CA GLU A 119 18.43 -20.86 4.79
C GLU A 119 18.09 -19.99 6.00
N GLY A 120 17.04 -19.18 5.91
CA GLY A 120 16.53 -18.46 7.07
C GLY A 120 15.70 -17.24 6.73
N HIS A 121 15.67 -16.30 7.66
CA HIS A 121 14.99 -15.02 7.50
C HIS A 121 15.89 -13.90 8.03
N VAL A 122 15.77 -12.72 7.44
CA VAL A 122 16.39 -11.50 7.97
C VAL A 122 15.39 -10.35 7.94
N ASP A 123 15.33 -9.59 9.03
CA ASP A 123 14.38 -8.50 9.18
C ASP A 123 14.98 -7.17 8.72
N VAL A 124 14.27 -6.46 7.85
CA VAL A 124 14.51 -5.05 7.55
C VAL A 124 13.50 -4.22 8.33
N LYS A 125 13.97 -3.63 9.43
CA LYS A 125 13.20 -2.73 10.32
C LYS A 125 13.22 -1.29 9.79
N ILE A 126 12.05 -0.70 9.59
CA ILE A 126 11.86 0.59 8.93
C ILE A 126 10.93 1.45 9.78
N ASP A 127 11.35 2.67 10.11
CA ASP A 127 10.48 3.63 10.78
C ASP A 127 9.60 4.36 9.74
N VAL A 128 8.29 4.34 9.97
CA VAL A 128 7.29 5.00 9.11
C VAL A 128 6.38 5.87 9.99
N PRO A 129 5.60 6.81 9.44
CA PRO A 129 4.79 7.71 10.26
C PRO A 129 3.79 7.01 11.20
N SER A 130 3.30 5.81 10.86
CA SER A 130 2.41 5.00 11.71
C SER A 130 3.13 4.15 12.77
N GLY A 131 4.46 4.27 12.91
CA GLY A 131 5.29 3.43 13.77
C GLY A 131 6.07 2.36 13.00
N ARG A 132 7.08 1.78 13.64
CA ARG A 132 8.03 0.85 13.02
C ARG A 132 7.34 -0.35 12.35
N VAL A 133 7.71 -0.62 11.11
CA VAL A 133 7.30 -1.81 10.34
C VAL A 133 8.49 -2.70 10.04
N VAL A 134 8.21 -3.96 9.73
CA VAL A 134 9.24 -4.97 9.43
C VAL A 134 8.92 -5.64 8.11
N ALA A 135 9.90 -5.65 7.20
CA ALA A 135 9.91 -6.56 6.06
C ALA A 135 10.81 -7.76 6.41
N THR A 136 10.21 -8.93 6.61
CA THR A 136 10.94 -10.16 6.88
C THR A 136 11.32 -10.82 5.57
N MET A 137 12.60 -10.78 5.23
CA MET A 137 13.14 -11.28 3.97
C MET A 137 13.46 -12.76 4.12
N ALA A 138 12.76 -13.64 3.40
CA ALA A 138 13.06 -15.07 3.37
C ALA A 138 14.29 -15.34 2.51
N VAL A 139 15.19 -16.16 3.03
CA VAL A 139 16.49 -16.47 2.45
C VAL A 139 16.55 -17.95 2.14
N LYS A 140 16.86 -18.27 0.88
CA LYS A 140 17.13 -19.63 0.41
C LYS A 140 18.48 -19.66 -0.25
N SER A 141 19.39 -20.48 0.28
CA SER A 141 20.76 -20.63 -0.25
C SER A 141 21.45 -19.27 -0.50
N GLY A 142 21.41 -18.38 0.49
CA GLY A 142 22.04 -17.06 0.43
C GLY A 142 21.33 -16.03 -0.46
N LYS A 143 20.13 -16.32 -0.99
CA LYS A 143 19.37 -15.42 -1.86
C LYS A 143 18.01 -15.09 -1.26
N ILE A 144 17.59 -13.83 -1.41
CA ILE A 144 16.22 -13.42 -1.06
C ILE A 144 15.23 -14.05 -2.04
N VAL A 145 14.20 -14.71 -1.53
CA VAL A 145 13.16 -15.37 -2.33
C VAL A 145 11.79 -14.72 -2.24
N HIS A 146 11.47 -14.04 -1.13
CA HIS A 146 10.29 -13.21 -0.95
C HIS A 146 10.45 -12.32 0.29
N ALA A 147 9.65 -11.26 0.37
CA ALA A 147 9.45 -10.50 1.59
C ALA A 147 8.07 -10.81 2.18
N ASP A 148 8.02 -11.00 3.48
CA ASP A 148 6.80 -11.08 4.27
C ASP A 148 6.59 -9.73 4.97
N PHE A 149 5.48 -9.06 4.67
CA PHE A 149 4.96 -7.89 5.38
C PHE A 149 3.94 -8.38 6.43
N VAL A 150 4.27 -8.24 7.70
CA VAL A 150 3.35 -8.53 8.81
C VAL A 150 2.64 -7.24 9.20
N ASN A 151 1.32 -7.22 9.06
CA ASN A 151 0.54 -6.02 9.31
C ASN A 151 0.10 -5.93 10.78
N VAL A 152 -0.46 -4.77 11.15
CA VAL A 152 -1.16 -4.58 12.41
C VAL A 152 -2.42 -5.45 12.50
N ALA A 153 -3.01 -5.52 13.70
CA ALA A 153 -4.28 -6.19 13.91
C ALA A 153 -5.33 -5.72 12.90
N SER A 154 -5.92 -6.68 12.20
CA SER A 154 -6.90 -6.48 11.14
C SER A 154 -8.18 -7.22 11.46
N TYR A 155 -9.32 -6.56 11.25
CA TYR A 155 -10.65 -7.04 11.65
C TYR A 155 -11.76 -6.40 10.80
N GLN A 156 -12.91 -7.07 10.74
CA GLN A 156 -14.11 -6.52 10.12
C GLN A 156 -14.75 -5.47 11.05
N LEU A 157 -15.19 -4.35 10.47
CA LEU A 157 -15.85 -3.23 11.16
C LEU A 157 -17.36 -3.34 11.05
N ALA A 158 -17.85 -3.69 9.87
CA ALA A 158 -19.27 -3.88 9.60
C ALA A 158 -19.46 -4.84 8.43
N GLN A 159 -20.59 -5.53 8.42
CA GLN A 159 -20.97 -6.46 7.37
C GLN A 159 -22.26 -5.97 6.70
N GLY A 160 -22.33 -6.06 5.36
CA GLY A 160 -23.56 -5.85 4.62
C GLY A 160 -24.16 -4.46 4.82
N ILE A 161 -23.34 -3.41 4.68
CA ILE A 161 -23.85 -2.05 4.62
C ILE A 161 -24.46 -1.81 3.24
N GLU A 162 -25.74 -1.49 3.21
CA GLU A 162 -26.43 -1.12 1.97
C GLU A 162 -25.94 0.26 1.47
N VAL A 163 -25.59 0.30 0.19
CA VAL A 163 -25.19 1.51 -0.55
C VAL A 163 -25.99 1.58 -1.84
N ASN A 164 -26.65 2.72 -2.07
CA ASN A 164 -27.34 3.02 -3.32
C ASN A 164 -26.34 3.60 -4.32
N LEU A 165 -26.30 3.04 -5.53
CA LEU A 165 -25.53 3.56 -6.66
C LEU A 165 -26.50 4.20 -7.64
N GLU A 166 -26.59 5.53 -7.59
CA GLU A 166 -27.46 6.32 -8.46
C GLU A 166 -27.07 6.14 -9.93
N SER A 167 -25.76 6.08 -10.21
CA SER A 167 -25.23 5.92 -11.58
C SER A 167 -25.70 4.64 -12.27
N ARG A 168 -26.13 3.64 -11.48
CA ARG A 168 -26.57 2.33 -11.95
C ARG A 168 -28.00 1.97 -11.55
N ASN A 169 -28.70 2.85 -10.83
CA ASN A 169 -30.01 2.60 -10.26
C ASN A 169 -30.10 1.23 -9.54
N THR A 170 -29.09 0.92 -8.73
CA THR A 170 -28.98 -0.38 -8.04
C THR A 170 -28.50 -0.20 -6.61
N LYS A 171 -28.72 -1.23 -5.78
CA LYS A 171 -28.21 -1.31 -4.41
C LYS A 171 -27.18 -2.41 -4.32
N ILE A 172 -26.11 -2.15 -3.57
CA ILE A 172 -25.07 -3.14 -3.29
C ILE A 172 -24.84 -3.26 -1.78
N GLN A 173 -24.27 -4.39 -1.40
CA GLN A 173 -23.78 -4.65 -0.05
C GLN A 173 -22.28 -4.36 0.01
N VAL A 174 -21.87 -3.66 1.06
CA VAL A 174 -20.48 -3.27 1.29
C VAL A 174 -20.05 -3.74 2.67
N ASP A 175 -18.93 -4.46 2.74
CA ASP A 175 -18.30 -4.79 4.02
C ASP A 175 -17.24 -3.73 4.35
N LEU A 176 -17.17 -3.29 5.61
CA LEU A 176 -16.10 -2.42 6.09
C LEU A 176 -15.10 -3.22 6.92
N SER A 177 -13.82 -2.94 6.76
CA SER A 177 -12.75 -3.59 7.52
C SER A 177 -11.59 -2.63 7.80
N PHE A 178 -10.84 -2.94 8.85
CA PHE A 178 -9.61 -2.27 9.18
C PHE A 178 -8.42 -3.21 8.89
N GLY A 179 -7.48 -2.74 8.06
CA GLY A 179 -6.25 -3.45 7.71
C GLY A 179 -5.02 -2.55 7.80
N GLY A 180 -4.97 -1.69 8.81
CA GLY A 180 -4.04 -0.54 8.90
C GLY A 180 -4.58 0.74 8.24
N ALA A 181 -5.68 0.62 7.50
CA ALA A 181 -6.55 1.70 7.05
C ALA A 181 -7.99 1.15 6.91
N VAL A 182 -8.99 2.03 6.82
CA VAL A 182 -10.38 1.60 6.62
C VAL A 182 -10.62 1.34 5.14
N TYR A 183 -11.16 0.16 4.83
CA TYR A 183 -11.49 -0.26 3.47
C TYR A 183 -12.94 -0.71 3.38
N ALA A 184 -13.57 -0.34 2.27
CA ALA A 184 -14.84 -0.89 1.81
C ALA A 184 -14.54 -2.04 0.84
N SER A 185 -15.15 -3.21 1.02
CA SER A 185 -15.05 -4.34 0.10
C SER A 185 -16.37 -4.60 -0.59
N VAL A 186 -16.32 -4.75 -1.92
CA VAL A 186 -17.48 -4.98 -2.78
C VAL A 186 -17.19 -6.15 -3.72
N ASP A 187 -18.11 -7.11 -3.75
CA ASP A 187 -18.09 -8.16 -4.77
C ASP A 187 -18.43 -7.54 -6.13
N ALA A 188 -17.46 -7.56 -7.06
CA ALA A 188 -17.63 -6.98 -8.38
C ALA A 188 -18.68 -7.73 -9.23
N THR A 189 -19.01 -8.99 -8.91
CA THR A 189 -20.08 -9.72 -9.59
C THR A 189 -21.47 -9.11 -9.31
N ALA A 190 -21.69 -8.54 -8.12
CA ALA A 190 -22.92 -7.80 -7.79
C ALA A 190 -23.09 -6.53 -8.64
N LEU A 191 -22.01 -6.08 -9.29
CA LEU A 191 -21.96 -4.96 -10.21
C LEU A 191 -21.95 -5.41 -11.68
N GLY A 192 -22.03 -6.71 -11.97
CA GLY A 192 -21.85 -7.27 -13.31
C GLY A 192 -20.46 -6.99 -13.89
N LEU A 193 -19.45 -6.80 -13.04
CA LEU A 193 -18.08 -6.49 -13.43
C LEU A 193 -17.14 -7.63 -13.12
N ARG A 194 -16.13 -7.78 -13.99
CA ARG A 194 -14.93 -8.56 -13.72
C ARG A 194 -13.76 -7.63 -13.45
N VAL A 195 -12.94 -7.98 -12.47
CA VAL A 195 -11.69 -7.28 -12.16
C VAL A 195 -10.69 -7.60 -13.25
N GLU A 196 -10.63 -6.74 -14.25
CA GLU A 196 -9.68 -6.82 -15.37
C GLU A 196 -9.37 -5.42 -15.90
N PRO A 197 -8.24 -5.22 -16.60
CA PRO A 197 -7.80 -3.89 -17.00
C PRO A 197 -8.83 -3.14 -17.83
N GLY A 198 -9.62 -3.82 -18.67
CA GLY A 198 -10.67 -3.21 -19.49
C GLY A 198 -11.78 -2.50 -18.68
N SER A 199 -11.97 -2.87 -17.41
CA SER A 199 -13.01 -2.34 -16.53
C SER A 199 -12.53 -1.19 -15.63
N TYR A 200 -11.27 -0.76 -15.74
CA TYR A 200 -10.65 0.13 -14.75
C TYR A 200 -11.40 1.46 -14.55
N HIS A 201 -11.87 2.10 -15.62
CA HIS A 201 -12.64 3.34 -15.52
C HIS A 201 -13.93 3.17 -14.71
N SER A 202 -14.60 2.02 -14.86
CA SER A 202 -15.80 1.71 -14.09
C SER A 202 -15.49 1.60 -12.60
N PHE A 203 -14.39 0.93 -12.24
CA PHE A 203 -13.97 0.84 -10.84
C PHE A 203 -13.61 2.20 -10.24
N VAL A 204 -12.93 3.08 -10.99
CA VAL A 204 -12.65 4.44 -10.51
C VAL A 204 -13.93 5.23 -10.24
N ALA A 205 -14.86 5.23 -11.19
CA ALA A 205 -16.14 5.94 -11.05
C ALA A 205 -16.95 5.41 -9.87
N LEU A 206 -17.10 4.09 -9.77
CA LEU A 206 -17.82 3.43 -8.69
C LEU A 206 -17.14 3.60 -7.34
N GLY A 207 -15.81 3.54 -7.29
CA GLY A 207 -15.05 3.73 -6.06
C GLY A 207 -15.29 5.13 -5.47
N ARG A 208 -15.33 6.16 -6.32
CA ARG A 208 -15.69 7.53 -5.92
C ARG A 208 -17.13 7.63 -5.43
N GLU A 209 -18.08 7.06 -6.16
CA GLU A 209 -19.50 7.06 -5.79
C GLU A 209 -19.75 6.33 -4.46
N ILE A 210 -19.18 5.14 -4.28
CA ILE A 210 -19.28 4.35 -3.04
C ILE A 210 -18.66 5.10 -1.88
N LYS A 211 -17.47 5.69 -2.07
CA LYS A 211 -16.81 6.49 -1.02
C LYS A 211 -17.65 7.68 -0.60
N ALA A 212 -18.24 8.41 -1.55
CA ALA A 212 -19.15 9.52 -1.28
C ALA A 212 -20.42 9.05 -0.56
N ALA A 213 -21.04 7.97 -1.02
CA ALA A 213 -22.29 7.44 -0.48
C ALA A 213 -22.13 6.85 0.94
N LEU A 214 -20.98 6.26 1.25
CA LEU A 214 -20.66 5.80 2.61
C LEU A 214 -20.48 6.99 3.57
N GLY A 215 -19.75 8.02 3.14
CA GLY A 215 -19.48 9.21 3.94
C GLY A 215 -18.97 8.84 5.35
N ARG A 216 -19.57 9.43 6.39
CA ARG A 216 -19.18 9.18 7.79
C ARG A 216 -19.47 7.76 8.29
N ARG A 217 -20.29 6.95 7.59
CA ARG A 217 -20.53 5.55 8.00
C ARG A 217 -19.27 4.69 7.88
N ALA A 218 -18.29 5.12 7.09
CA ALA A 218 -17.00 4.48 6.95
C ALA A 218 -15.88 5.15 7.78
N HIS A 219 -16.25 5.97 8.77
CA HIS A 219 -15.31 6.55 9.71
C HIS A 219 -15.11 5.62 10.91
N TYR A 220 -13.86 5.41 11.34
CA TYR A 220 -13.52 4.57 12.47
C TYR A 220 -12.32 5.14 13.24
N GLY A 221 -12.51 5.50 14.51
CA GLY A 221 -11.48 6.19 15.29
C GLY A 221 -11.08 7.50 14.61
N ASP A 222 -9.80 7.68 14.33
CA ASP A 222 -9.28 8.84 13.57
C ASP A 222 -9.15 8.57 12.06
N TYR A 223 -9.69 7.44 11.56
CA TYR A 223 -9.53 6.99 10.19
C TYR A 223 -10.79 7.20 9.36
N ASP A 224 -10.65 7.92 8.25
CA ASP A 224 -11.65 7.93 7.17
C ASP A 224 -11.45 6.75 6.21
N LEU A 225 -12.43 6.53 5.33
CA LEU A 225 -12.35 5.52 4.26
C LEU A 225 -11.17 5.81 3.32
N TYR A 226 -10.17 4.93 3.38
CA TYR A 226 -8.98 5.07 2.56
C TYR A 226 -9.25 4.67 1.11
N GLY A 227 -9.86 3.51 0.89
CA GLY A 227 -10.14 2.99 -0.44
C GLY A 227 -11.28 1.97 -0.51
N VAL A 228 -11.70 1.68 -1.74
CA VAL A 228 -12.71 0.67 -2.08
C VAL A 228 -12.03 -0.47 -2.82
N ILE A 229 -12.16 -1.68 -2.30
CA ILE A 229 -11.64 -2.93 -2.85
C ILE A 229 -12.79 -3.60 -3.60
N PHE A 230 -12.65 -3.73 -4.91
CA PHE A 230 -13.53 -4.55 -5.71
C PHE A 230 -12.87 -5.91 -5.90
N PHE A 231 -13.59 -7.00 -5.66
CA PHE A 231 -13.03 -8.34 -5.79
C PHE A 231 -13.96 -9.28 -6.54
N ASN A 232 -13.38 -10.30 -7.17
CA ASN A 232 -14.09 -11.50 -7.62
C ASN A 232 -13.47 -12.71 -6.90
N ASP A 233 -14.30 -13.66 -6.47
CA ASP A 233 -13.83 -15.03 -6.17
C ASP A 233 -13.45 -15.69 -7.51
N GLU A 234 -12.26 -16.28 -7.58
CA GLU A 234 -11.79 -17.03 -8.75
C GLU A 234 -12.08 -18.52 -8.48
N THR A 235 -12.97 -19.13 -9.28
CA THR A 235 -13.25 -20.57 -9.19
C THR A 235 -12.44 -21.31 -10.26
N GLY A 236 -11.80 -22.42 -9.90
CA GLY A 236 -11.17 -23.33 -10.88
C GLY A 236 -9.72 -23.08 -11.26
N THR A 237 -8.97 -22.23 -10.56
CA THR A 237 -7.51 -22.40 -10.52
C THR A 237 -7.20 -23.71 -9.81
N GLU A 238 -6.07 -24.38 -10.09
CA GLU A 238 -5.56 -25.52 -9.31
C GLU A 238 -5.21 -25.10 -7.87
N ALA A 239 -6.21 -24.60 -7.14
CA ALA A 239 -6.11 -24.18 -5.77
C ALA A 239 -5.99 -25.46 -4.95
N ASP A 240 -4.87 -25.57 -4.25
CA ASP A 240 -4.74 -26.40 -3.06
C ASP A 240 -6.03 -26.27 -2.24
N GLU A 241 -6.53 -27.36 -1.64
CA GLU A 241 -7.81 -27.35 -0.89
C GLU A 241 -7.84 -26.24 0.18
N ASP A 242 -6.67 -25.83 0.66
CA ASP A 242 -6.46 -24.80 1.68
C ASP A 242 -6.17 -23.39 1.11
N MET A 243 -6.35 -23.14 -0.19
CA MET A 243 -6.06 -21.85 -0.84
C MET A 243 -7.33 -21.19 -1.39
N ILE A 244 -7.75 -20.08 -0.78
CA ILE A 244 -8.75 -19.18 -1.36
C ILE A 244 -8.08 -18.37 -2.47
N THR A 245 -8.73 -18.24 -3.62
CA THR A 245 -8.23 -17.40 -4.70
C THR A 245 -9.21 -16.28 -4.99
N GLN A 246 -8.74 -15.04 -4.92
CA GLN A 246 -9.51 -13.86 -5.30
C GLN A 246 -8.69 -12.96 -6.21
N ARG A 247 -9.36 -12.22 -7.08
CA ARG A 247 -8.76 -11.12 -7.84
C ARG A 247 -9.36 -9.80 -7.38
N ASN A 248 -8.52 -8.79 -7.16
CA ASN A 248 -8.97 -7.48 -6.73
C ASN A 248 -8.40 -6.32 -7.53
N VAL A 249 -9.10 -5.20 -7.38
CA VAL A 249 -8.55 -3.87 -7.62
C VAL A 249 -8.91 -2.98 -6.44
N THR A 250 -7.92 -2.25 -5.93
CA THR A 250 -8.14 -1.24 -4.90
C THR A 250 -8.15 0.14 -5.55
N VAL A 251 -9.25 0.87 -5.37
CA VAL A 251 -9.39 2.27 -5.75
C VAL A 251 -9.21 3.13 -4.51
N PHE A 252 -8.20 3.98 -4.48
CA PHE A 252 -7.84 4.78 -3.31
C PHE A 252 -7.55 6.25 -3.68
N ALA A 253 -7.33 7.07 -2.65
CA ALA A 253 -7.16 8.52 -2.78
C ALA A 253 -8.30 9.14 -3.60
N ASP A 254 -7.98 10.01 -4.57
CA ASP A 254 -8.92 10.48 -5.59
C ASP A 254 -8.81 9.64 -6.87
N GLY A 255 -9.30 8.41 -6.80
CA GLY A 255 -9.48 7.53 -7.96
C GLY A 255 -8.23 6.79 -8.45
N GLN A 256 -7.13 6.78 -7.68
CA GLN A 256 -5.93 5.97 -7.94
C GLN A 256 -6.25 4.48 -7.92
N ILE A 257 -5.61 3.71 -8.79
CA ILE A 257 -5.70 2.24 -8.81
C ILE A 257 -4.39 1.66 -8.31
N ASP A 258 -4.44 0.74 -7.37
CA ASP A 258 -3.27 -0.07 -7.02
C ASP A 258 -3.11 -1.18 -8.07
N ARG A 259 -1.94 -1.23 -8.74
CA ARG A 259 -1.60 -2.30 -9.69
C ARG A 259 -1.17 -3.57 -8.97
N SER A 260 -0.72 -3.46 -7.73
CA SER A 260 -0.55 -4.63 -6.88
C SER A 260 -1.90 -5.09 -6.32
N PRO A 261 -1.98 -6.26 -5.68
CA PRO A 261 -3.17 -6.67 -4.92
C PRO A 261 -3.45 -5.79 -3.68
N CYS A 262 -2.68 -4.72 -3.46
CA CYS A 262 -2.67 -3.84 -2.30
C CYS A 262 -2.34 -4.56 -0.99
N GLY A 263 -1.21 -4.26 -0.35
CA GLY A 263 -0.77 -4.97 0.87
C GLY A 263 -1.77 -4.84 2.03
N SER A 264 -2.12 -3.60 2.41
CA SER A 264 -3.11 -3.36 3.47
C SER A 264 -4.54 -3.72 3.04
N GLY A 265 -4.89 -3.54 1.76
CA GLY A 265 -6.17 -4.02 1.21
C GLY A 265 -6.31 -5.55 1.26
N THR A 266 -5.22 -6.28 0.98
CA THR A 266 -5.15 -7.74 1.13
C THR A 266 -5.35 -8.15 2.60
N CYS A 267 -4.72 -7.44 3.54
CA CYS A 267 -4.93 -7.68 4.98
C CYS A 267 -6.39 -7.43 5.40
N ALA A 268 -7.00 -6.36 4.90
CA ALA A 268 -8.41 -6.04 5.13
C ALA A 268 -9.33 -7.13 4.56
N ARG A 269 -9.01 -7.65 3.37
CA ARG A 269 -9.74 -8.77 2.75
C ARG A 269 -9.57 -10.07 3.55
N VAL A 270 -8.38 -10.39 4.03
CA VAL A 270 -8.13 -11.52 4.94
C VAL A 270 -8.97 -11.40 6.20
N ALA A 271 -9.09 -10.20 6.79
CA ALA A 271 -9.92 -9.98 7.97
C ALA A 271 -11.41 -10.26 7.73
N ILE A 272 -11.96 -9.87 6.58
CA ILE A 272 -13.34 -10.19 6.21
C ILE A 272 -13.49 -11.70 5.98
N LEU A 273 -12.58 -12.33 5.25
CA LEU A 273 -12.60 -13.78 5.05
C LEU A 273 -12.50 -14.55 6.38
N HIS A 274 -11.78 -14.00 7.36
CA HIS A 274 -11.64 -14.58 8.70
C HIS A 274 -12.95 -14.50 9.48
N ALA A 275 -13.59 -13.33 9.47
CA ALA A 275 -14.90 -13.12 10.07
C ALA A 275 -15.99 -14.02 9.44
N GLN A 276 -15.85 -14.33 8.15
CA GLN A 276 -16.70 -15.28 7.42
C GLN A 276 -16.34 -16.76 7.69
N GLY A 277 -15.28 -17.05 8.46
CA GLY A 277 -14.80 -18.40 8.72
C GLY A 277 -14.16 -19.10 7.52
N ARG A 278 -13.84 -18.37 6.44
CA ARG A 278 -13.24 -18.91 5.21
C ARG A 278 -11.73 -19.09 5.35
N ILE A 279 -11.04 -18.19 6.05
CA ILE A 279 -9.60 -18.28 6.32
C ILE A 279 -9.34 -18.40 7.82
N GLY A 280 -8.28 -19.12 8.23
CA GLY A 280 -7.91 -19.25 9.64
C GLY A 280 -6.41 -19.46 9.84
N ALA A 281 -5.90 -19.11 11.03
CA ALA A 281 -4.49 -19.22 11.39
C ALA A 281 -3.93 -20.64 11.15
N GLY A 282 -2.87 -20.74 10.34
CA GLY A 282 -2.22 -22.02 10.01
C GLY A 282 -3.06 -23.01 9.21
N LYS A 283 -4.28 -22.66 8.81
CA LYS A 283 -5.20 -23.54 8.08
C LYS A 283 -5.20 -23.25 6.58
N SER A 284 -5.47 -22.00 6.23
CA SER A 284 -5.67 -21.62 4.82
C SER A 284 -5.03 -20.28 4.50
N LYS A 285 -4.87 -20.03 3.20
CA LYS A 285 -4.22 -18.85 2.66
C LYS A 285 -5.10 -18.19 1.60
N LEU A 286 -4.82 -16.94 1.32
CA LEU A 286 -5.40 -16.18 0.22
C LEU A 286 -4.32 -15.96 -0.85
N LEU A 287 -4.53 -16.52 -2.04
CA LEU A 287 -3.86 -16.11 -3.26
C LEU A 287 -4.63 -14.93 -3.85
N HIS A 288 -4.07 -13.73 -3.72
CA HIS A 288 -4.73 -12.49 -4.09
C HIS A 288 -4.12 -11.93 -5.37
N TYR A 289 -4.84 -12.04 -6.48
CA TYR A 289 -4.44 -11.46 -7.76
C TYR A 289 -4.82 -9.98 -7.83
N SER A 290 -4.02 -9.21 -8.55
CA SER A 290 -4.35 -7.83 -8.90
C SER A 290 -5.08 -7.74 -10.24
N ILE A 291 -5.54 -6.53 -10.58
CA ILE A 291 -6.12 -6.21 -11.88
C ILE A 291 -5.16 -6.47 -13.06
N VAL A 292 -3.83 -6.41 -12.85
CA VAL A 292 -2.82 -6.70 -13.90
C VAL A 292 -2.28 -8.13 -13.84
N GLY A 293 -2.82 -8.98 -12.96
CA GLY A 293 -2.48 -10.40 -12.88
C GLY A 293 -1.23 -10.74 -12.07
N SER A 294 -0.62 -9.76 -11.39
CA SER A 294 0.35 -10.04 -10.33
C SER A 294 -0.36 -10.60 -9.10
N ALA A 295 0.39 -11.18 -8.15
CA ALA A 295 -0.21 -11.80 -6.98
C ALA A 295 0.58 -11.58 -5.70
N PHE A 296 -0.15 -11.57 -4.59
CA PHE A 296 0.36 -11.76 -3.24
C PHE A 296 -0.21 -13.05 -2.67
N VAL A 297 0.52 -13.65 -1.75
CA VAL A 297 0.01 -14.73 -0.91
C VAL A 297 -0.14 -14.18 0.50
N ALA A 298 -1.31 -14.31 1.08
CA ALA A 298 -1.58 -13.83 2.43
C ALA A 298 -2.10 -14.93 3.34
N ASP A 299 -1.75 -14.86 4.60
CA ASP A 299 -2.22 -15.79 5.62
C ASP A 299 -2.34 -15.11 7.00
N ILE A 300 -2.92 -15.84 7.95
CA ILE A 300 -3.05 -15.37 9.34
C ILE A 300 -1.90 -15.97 10.15
N ARG A 301 -1.06 -15.08 10.71
CA ARG A 301 0.02 -15.47 11.62
C ARG A 301 -0.52 -15.92 12.98
N SER A 302 -1.49 -15.17 13.50
CA SER A 302 -2.10 -15.43 14.80
C SER A 302 -3.44 -14.71 14.92
N ASP A 303 -4.35 -15.29 15.70
CA ASP A 303 -5.56 -14.60 16.13
C ASP A 303 -5.24 -13.54 17.20
N THR A 304 -6.10 -12.53 17.31
CA THR A 304 -5.98 -11.49 18.35
C THR A 304 -7.35 -10.98 18.78
N GLN A 305 -7.40 -10.15 19.81
CA GLN A 305 -8.63 -9.56 20.30
C GLN A 305 -9.10 -8.45 19.37
N SER A 306 -10.35 -8.54 18.92
CA SER A 306 -10.98 -7.49 18.13
C SER A 306 -11.53 -6.38 19.02
N PRO A 307 -11.40 -5.10 18.62
CA PRO A 307 -12.11 -4.01 19.27
C PRO A 307 -13.58 -3.93 18.84
N ILE A 308 -14.02 -4.72 17.86
CA ILE A 308 -15.41 -4.78 17.40
C ILE A 308 -16.05 -6.06 17.90
N GLU A 309 -17.20 -5.93 18.56
CA GLU A 309 -17.96 -7.07 19.05
C GLU A 309 -18.40 -7.98 17.88
N ASN A 310 -18.37 -9.29 18.10
CA ASN A 310 -18.78 -10.34 17.14
C ASN A 310 -17.89 -10.52 15.89
N PHE A 311 -16.87 -9.70 15.66
CA PHE A 311 -15.89 -9.95 14.61
C PHE A 311 -14.56 -10.40 15.21
N PRO A 312 -13.95 -11.49 14.72
CA PRO A 312 -12.62 -11.87 15.14
C PRO A 312 -11.57 -10.91 14.55
N ALA A 313 -10.42 -10.79 15.21
CA ALA A 313 -9.27 -10.08 14.68
C ALA A 313 -8.10 -11.04 14.45
N CYS A 314 -7.23 -10.67 13.54
CA CYS A 314 -6.05 -11.45 13.21
C CYS A 314 -4.83 -10.54 12.98
N ILE A 315 -3.64 -11.13 13.03
CA ILE A 315 -2.40 -10.53 12.54
C ILE A 315 -2.12 -11.14 11.16
N PRO A 316 -2.51 -10.47 10.07
CA PRO A 316 -2.27 -10.99 8.73
C PRO A 316 -0.83 -10.74 8.29
N ARG A 317 -0.35 -11.64 7.44
CA ARG A 317 0.93 -11.54 6.76
C ARG A 317 0.69 -11.58 5.26
N VAL A 318 1.37 -10.69 4.53
CA VAL A 318 1.32 -10.63 3.07
C VAL A 318 2.72 -10.87 2.52
N ARG A 319 2.83 -11.86 1.65
CA ARG A 319 4.04 -12.20 0.94
C ARG A 319 4.04 -11.60 -0.46
N GLY A 320 5.15 -10.95 -0.81
CA GLY A 320 5.37 -10.41 -2.15
C GLY A 320 6.84 -10.31 -2.54
N ASN A 321 7.07 -9.90 -3.78
CA ASN A 321 8.38 -9.61 -4.34
C ASN A 321 8.40 -8.19 -4.88
N ALA A 322 9.55 -7.54 -4.81
CA ALA A 322 9.83 -6.30 -5.51
C ALA A 322 11.02 -6.45 -6.44
N ASN A 323 11.00 -5.71 -7.56
CA ASN A 323 12.09 -5.70 -8.51
C ASN A 323 12.55 -4.27 -8.77
N LEU A 324 13.87 -4.09 -8.89
CA LEU A 324 14.45 -2.85 -9.39
C LEU A 324 14.11 -2.71 -10.86
N VAL A 325 13.52 -1.58 -11.23
CA VAL A 325 13.19 -1.22 -12.61
C VAL A 325 14.33 -0.42 -13.23
N GLY A 326 14.88 0.54 -12.49
CA GLY A 326 15.95 1.39 -12.99
C GLY A 326 16.53 2.33 -11.94
N ARG A 327 17.63 2.98 -12.33
CA ARG A 327 18.21 4.11 -11.60
C ARG A 327 18.09 5.34 -12.47
N MET A 328 17.64 6.43 -11.88
CA MET A 328 17.38 7.68 -12.62
C MET A 328 18.03 8.84 -11.91
N SER A 329 18.51 9.81 -12.71
CA SER A 329 18.93 11.12 -12.24
C SER A 329 18.01 12.16 -12.88
N PHE A 330 17.19 12.82 -12.08
CA PHE A 330 16.27 13.86 -12.57
C PHE A 330 16.92 15.23 -12.43
N PHE A 331 17.03 15.97 -13.53
CA PHE A 331 17.39 17.39 -13.49
C PHE A 331 16.15 18.22 -13.17
N LEU A 332 16.25 18.99 -12.10
CA LEU A 332 15.20 19.90 -11.63
C LEU A 332 15.64 21.32 -11.90
N ASP A 333 14.89 22.05 -12.73
CA ASP A 333 15.09 23.47 -12.99
C ASP A 333 13.83 24.22 -12.56
N PRO A 334 13.88 25.04 -11.50
CA PRO A 334 12.72 25.81 -11.05
C PRO A 334 12.24 26.88 -12.05
N THR A 335 13.00 27.18 -13.09
CA THR A 335 12.61 28.06 -14.20
C THR A 335 11.85 27.32 -15.31
N ASP A 336 11.80 25.99 -15.26
CA ASP A 336 10.99 25.16 -16.15
C ASP A 336 9.50 25.57 -16.03
N PRO A 337 8.81 25.96 -17.12
CA PRO A 337 7.42 26.38 -17.09
C PRO A 337 6.44 25.35 -16.50
N VAL A 338 6.82 24.06 -16.51
CA VAL A 338 6.01 22.98 -15.93
C VAL A 338 6.47 22.58 -14.54
N PHE A 339 7.36 23.31 -13.88
CA PHE A 339 7.70 23.09 -12.46
C PHE A 339 6.54 23.50 -11.53
N PRO A 340 6.19 22.73 -10.48
CA PRO A 340 6.79 21.48 -10.00
C PRO A 340 6.08 20.22 -10.55
N GLY A 341 5.51 20.29 -11.74
CA GLY A 341 4.76 19.22 -12.39
C GLY A 341 3.25 19.49 -12.43
N PHE A 342 2.54 18.64 -13.17
CA PHE A 342 1.08 18.68 -13.31
C PHE A 342 0.48 17.27 -13.32
N VAL A 343 -0.84 17.18 -13.12
CA VAL A 343 -1.58 15.91 -13.11
C VAL A 343 -2.89 16.11 -13.87
N PHE A 344 -3.19 15.21 -14.80
CA PHE A 344 -4.52 15.05 -15.38
C PHE A 344 -5.18 13.78 -14.81
N ARG A 345 -6.47 13.83 -14.46
CA ARG A 345 -7.22 12.64 -14.06
C ARG A 345 -8.72 12.75 -14.34
#